data_AF-A0A0J6WK25-F1
#
_entry.id   AF-A0A0J6WK25-F1
#
_cell.length_a   1.000
_cell.length_b   1.000
_cell.length_c   1.000
_cell.angle_alpha   90.00
_cell.angle_beta   90.00
_cell.angle_gamma   90.00
#
_symmetry.space_group_name_H-M   'P 1'
#
loop_
_entity.id
_entity.type
_entity.pdbx_description
1 polymer ?
#
loop_
_entity_poly.entity_id
_entity_poly.type
_entity_poly.pdbx_seq_one_letter_code
_entity_poly.pdbx_strand_id
1 'polypeptide(L)'
;MTTADLITGIDVDHTQYPRRGQIITRLSWRGWQVDLDGLSVRVPQQDSADNSIDDLATLLHTAYQMLDIPVVRRPSALTILQTRLPAPLAAETAHVLQVAQHLADKRWHRSSFDVYACTKQAWRDAGMPVPYAALVTTLRAALPQPGSSLADHNHTATAAAIHTLYDQAIGLCAGRPAAHTSRIA
;
A
#
# COMPACT_ATOMS: atom_id res chain seq x y z
N MET A 1 13.70 21.50 23.92
CA MET A 1 13.48 21.26 22.48
C MET A 1 11.99 21.37 22.24
N THR A 2 11.59 22.36 21.44
CA THR A 2 10.24 22.93 21.43
C THR A 2 9.37 22.23 20.38
N THR A 3 8.19 21.79 20.81
CA THR A 3 7.11 21.16 20.04
C THR A 3 6.46 22.16 19.08
N ALA A 4 7.20 22.67 18.09
CA ALA A 4 6.74 23.82 17.29
C ALA A 4 7.19 23.76 15.83
N ASP A 5 6.92 22.63 15.17
CA ASP A 5 6.75 22.58 13.70
C ASP A 5 5.69 21.51 13.36
N LEU A 6 4.63 21.45 14.18
CA LEU A 6 3.43 20.71 13.82
C LEU A 6 2.75 21.48 12.68
N ILE A 7 2.45 20.76 11.61
CA ILE A 7 1.78 21.27 10.41
C ILE A 7 0.61 22.17 10.81
N THR A 8 0.65 23.42 10.41
CA THR A 8 -0.39 24.42 10.69
C THR A 8 -1.75 23.90 10.20
N GLY A 9 -2.69 23.68 11.12
CA GLY A 9 -4.07 23.29 10.80
C GLY A 9 -4.46 21.85 11.10
N ILE A 10 -3.64 21.07 11.81
CA ILE A 10 -4.09 19.81 12.43
C ILE A 10 -4.94 20.17 13.65
N ASP A 11 -6.17 19.69 13.69
CA ASP A 11 -7.05 19.79 14.85
C ASP A 11 -6.74 18.67 15.84
N VAL A 12 -6.71 19.00 17.12
CA VAL A 12 -6.31 18.09 18.21
C VAL A 12 -7.41 18.08 19.25
N ASP A 13 -8.12 16.96 19.35
CA ASP A 13 -9.18 16.75 20.32
C ASP A 13 -8.77 15.67 21.33
N HIS A 14 -9.08 15.88 22.61
CA HIS A 14 -8.78 14.94 23.68
C HIS A 14 -10.08 14.35 24.20
N THR A 15 -10.39 13.12 23.79
CA THR A 15 -11.62 12.43 24.19
C THR A 15 -11.33 11.29 25.15
N GLN A 16 -12.13 11.17 26.20
CA GLN A 16 -12.07 10.04 27.11
C GLN A 16 -12.86 8.87 26.54
N TYR A 17 -12.26 7.68 26.48
CA TYR A 17 -12.99 6.47 26.11
C TYR A 17 -13.96 6.10 27.25
N PRO A 18 -15.29 6.04 27.00
CA PRO A 18 -16.27 5.84 28.06
C PRO A 18 -16.17 4.45 28.74
N ARG A 19 -15.47 3.49 28.13
CA ARG A 19 -15.33 2.12 28.67
C ARG A 19 -14.05 1.84 29.48
N ARG A 20 -13.05 2.71 29.44
CA ARG A 20 -11.74 2.43 30.10
C ARG A 20 -11.11 3.61 30.84
N GLY A 21 -11.72 4.81 30.82
CA GLY A 21 -11.13 6.00 31.44
C GLY A 21 -9.80 6.44 30.79
N GLN A 22 -9.47 5.86 29.64
CA GLN A 22 -8.22 6.12 28.91
C GLN A 22 -8.44 7.35 28.01
N ILE A 23 -7.54 8.31 28.11
CA ILE A 23 -7.54 9.52 27.28
C ILE A 23 -6.98 9.14 25.91
N ILE A 24 -7.76 9.38 24.86
CA ILE A 24 -7.34 9.25 23.47
C ILE A 24 -7.17 10.67 22.91
N THR A 25 -6.05 10.90 22.24
CA THR A 25 -5.84 12.15 21.50
C THR A 25 -6.18 11.88 20.04
N ARG A 26 -7.23 12.50 19.54
CA ARG A 26 -7.63 12.44 18.13
C ARG A 26 -7.00 13.60 17.37
N LEU A 27 -6.28 13.27 16.32
CA LEU A 27 -5.79 14.22 15.34
C LEU A 27 -6.71 14.21 14.13
N SER A 28 -7.14 15.38 13.67
CA SER A 28 -7.97 15.51 12.47
C SER A 28 -7.33 16.47 11.47
N TRP A 29 -7.27 16.09 10.20
CA TRP A 29 -6.74 16.94 9.15
C TRP A 29 -7.30 16.56 7.78
N ARG A 30 -7.81 17.54 7.03
CA ARG A 30 -8.33 17.36 5.65
C ARG A 30 -9.29 16.17 5.50
N GLY A 31 -10.20 16.00 6.47
CA GLY A 31 -11.19 14.92 6.48
C GLY A 31 -10.71 13.60 7.07
N TRP A 32 -9.40 13.44 7.29
CA TRP A 32 -8.83 12.27 7.97
C TRP A 32 -8.81 12.43 9.48
N GLN A 33 -8.95 11.30 10.17
CA GLN A 33 -8.85 11.17 11.61
C GLN A 33 -7.87 10.06 11.99
N VAL A 34 -7.05 10.31 13.00
CA VAL A 34 -6.10 9.37 13.59
C VAL A 34 -6.16 9.48 15.10
N ASP A 35 -6.25 8.36 15.78
CA ASP A 35 -6.33 8.27 17.24
C ASP A 35 -4.97 7.86 17.82
N LEU A 36 -4.49 8.61 18.82
CA LEU A 36 -3.34 8.26 19.65
C LEU A 36 -3.85 7.62 20.95
N ASP A 37 -3.50 6.36 21.16
CA ASP A 37 -3.79 5.60 22.38
C ASP A 37 -2.47 5.13 23.01
N GLY A 38 -1.96 5.89 23.97
CA GLY A 38 -0.64 5.69 24.55
C GLY A 38 0.46 5.82 23.48
N LEU A 39 1.24 4.75 23.26
CA LEU A 39 2.28 4.66 22.22
C LEU A 39 1.76 4.04 20.90
N SER A 40 0.45 3.95 20.71
CA SER A 40 -0.15 3.39 19.51
C SER A 40 -0.84 4.46 18.68
N VAL A 41 -0.62 4.41 17.37
CA VAL A 41 -1.38 5.19 16.39
C VAL A 41 -2.44 4.27 15.78
N ARG A 42 -3.71 4.69 15.80
CA ARG A 42 -4.84 3.95 15.21
C ARG A 42 -5.53 4.81 14.18
N VAL A 43 -5.89 4.21 13.05
CA VAL A 43 -6.76 4.85 12.06
C VAL A 43 -8.15 4.26 12.22
N PRO A 44 -9.14 5.03 12.75
CA PRO A 44 -10.51 4.54 12.86
C PRO A 44 -11.10 4.28 11.47
N GLN A 45 -12.10 3.39 11.41
CA GLN A 45 -12.89 3.20 10.18
C GLN A 45 -13.60 4.52 9.87
N GLN A 46 -13.33 5.06 8.68
CA GLN A 46 -13.82 6.35 8.23
C GLN A 46 -14.07 6.31 6.72
N ASP A 47 -14.97 7.16 6.25
CA ASP A 47 -15.18 7.34 4.82
C ASP A 47 -13.96 8.01 4.19
N SER A 48 -13.56 7.55 3.01
CA SER A 48 -12.40 8.03 2.27
C SER A 48 -12.74 8.54 0.88
N ALA A 49 -14.03 8.61 0.51
CA ALA A 49 -14.48 8.89 -0.86
C ALA A 49 -13.89 10.19 -1.46
N ASP A 50 -13.67 11.22 -0.62
CA ASP A 50 -13.15 12.53 -1.05
C ASP A 50 -11.79 12.89 -0.42
N ASN A 51 -11.18 11.98 0.34
CA ASN A 51 -9.99 12.28 1.14
C ASN A 51 -8.71 11.75 0.47
N SER A 52 -7.66 12.58 0.37
CA SER A 52 -6.39 12.17 -0.24
C SER A 52 -5.55 11.27 0.67
N ILE A 53 -5.05 10.13 0.18
CA ILE A 53 -4.18 9.26 0.99
C ILE A 53 -2.85 9.93 1.37
N ASP A 54 -2.35 10.85 0.56
CA ASP A 54 -1.17 11.65 0.93
C ASP A 54 -1.45 12.52 2.15
N ASP A 55 -2.71 12.96 2.31
CA ASP A 55 -3.11 13.71 3.50
C ASP A 55 -3.12 12.82 4.75
N LEU A 56 -3.60 11.58 4.62
CA LEU A 56 -3.52 10.57 5.68
C LEU A 56 -2.07 10.24 6.04
N ALA A 57 -1.20 10.08 5.04
CA ALA A 57 0.21 9.77 5.26
C ALA A 57 0.92 10.87 6.06
N THR A 58 0.59 12.13 5.77
CA THR A 58 1.08 13.30 6.49
C THR A 58 0.52 13.39 7.91
N LEU A 59 -0.77 13.10 8.10
CA LEU A 59 -1.40 13.04 9.43
C LEU A 59 -0.79 11.92 10.27
N LEU A 60 -0.54 10.75 9.68
CA LEU A 60 0.15 9.63 10.32
C LEU A 60 1.60 10.00 10.68
N HIS A 61 2.33 10.66 9.78
CA HIS A 61 3.70 11.10 10.07
C HIS A 61 3.73 12.02 11.29
N THR A 62 2.79 12.97 11.35
CA THR A 62 2.64 13.86 12.49
C THR A 62 2.27 13.11 13.78
N ALA A 63 1.32 12.17 13.70
CA ALA A 63 0.97 11.31 14.83
C ALA A 63 2.17 10.55 15.40
N TYR A 64 2.99 9.94 14.54
CA TYR A 64 4.18 9.22 14.98
C TYR A 64 5.24 10.16 15.55
N GLN A 65 5.43 11.35 14.99
CA GLN A 65 6.32 12.38 15.56
C GLN A 65 5.86 12.83 16.95
N MET A 66 4.55 13.02 17.16
CA MET A 66 3.98 13.38 18.47
C MET A 66 4.22 12.30 19.54
N LEU A 67 4.35 11.04 19.12
CA LEU A 67 4.65 9.91 20.00
C LEU A 67 6.16 9.60 20.11
N ASP A 68 7.02 10.40 19.48
CA ASP A 68 8.46 10.16 19.35
C ASP A 68 8.78 8.75 18.80
N ILE A 69 7.88 8.21 17.97
CA ILE A 69 8.06 6.93 17.30
C ILE A 69 8.89 7.19 16.04
N PRO A 70 10.08 6.59 15.91
CA PRO A 70 10.94 6.83 14.74
C PRO A 70 10.23 6.35 13.47
N VAL A 71 9.79 7.30 12.65
CA VAL A 71 9.24 7.00 11.33
C VAL A 71 10.40 6.74 10.39
N VAL A 72 10.82 5.48 10.32
CA VAL A 72 11.71 5.05 9.23
C VAL A 72 10.91 5.20 7.94
N ARG A 73 11.30 6.15 7.06
CA ARG A 73 10.72 6.25 5.71
C ARG A 73 10.81 4.87 5.08
N ARG A 74 9.66 4.19 4.93
CA ARG A 74 9.65 2.89 4.26
C ARG A 74 10.16 3.12 2.83
N PRO A 75 11.06 2.26 2.32
CA PRO A 75 11.45 2.32 0.93
C PRO A 75 10.20 2.22 0.06
N SER A 76 10.19 2.90 -1.09
CA SER A 76 9.05 2.82 -2.02
C SER A 76 8.77 1.37 -2.42
N ALA A 77 7.55 1.05 -2.85
CA ALA A 77 7.22 -0.30 -3.31
C ALA A 77 8.19 -0.80 -4.39
N LEU A 78 8.61 0.09 -5.30
CA LEU A 78 9.63 -0.19 -6.30
C LEU A 78 10.99 -0.51 -5.67
N THR A 79 11.45 0.28 -4.70
CA THR A 79 12.72 0.01 -3.99
C THR A 79 12.67 -1.29 -3.19
N ILE A 80 11.55 -1.62 -2.54
CA ILE A 80 11.36 -2.91 -1.85
C ILE A 80 11.47 -4.05 -2.86
N LEU A 81 10.79 -3.94 -4.00
CA LEU A 81 10.82 -4.95 -5.05
C LEU A 81 12.23 -5.16 -5.61
N GLN A 82 12.93 -4.07 -5.90
CA GLN A 82 14.30 -4.08 -6.43
C GLN A 82 15.30 -4.71 -5.44
N THR A 83 15.15 -4.44 -4.14
CA THR A 83 16.11 -4.89 -3.11
C THR A 83 15.81 -6.27 -2.55
N ARG A 84 14.54 -6.70 -2.51
CA ARG A 84 14.14 -7.87 -1.72
C ARG A 84 13.56 -9.04 -2.48
N LEU A 85 13.17 -8.88 -3.75
CA LEU A 85 12.70 -10.01 -4.53
C LEU A 85 13.94 -10.75 -5.08
N PRO A 86 14.11 -12.07 -4.94
CA PRO A 86 15.11 -12.83 -5.70
C PRO A 86 14.67 -13.06 -7.14
N ALA A 87 15.61 -13.31 -8.07
CA ALA A 87 15.26 -13.54 -9.49
C ALA A 87 14.28 -14.71 -9.74
N PRO A 88 14.40 -15.88 -9.09
CA PRO A 88 13.41 -16.95 -9.23
C PRO A 88 12.01 -16.53 -8.74
N LEU A 89 11.94 -15.80 -7.63
CA LEU A 89 10.68 -15.28 -7.11
C LEU A 89 10.09 -14.18 -8.02
N ALA A 90 10.92 -13.42 -8.74
CA ALA A 90 10.44 -12.46 -9.73
C ALA A 90 9.76 -13.14 -10.92
N ALA A 91 10.31 -14.26 -11.41
CA ALA A 91 9.69 -15.04 -12.49
C ALA A 91 8.33 -15.63 -12.06
N GLU A 92 8.27 -16.24 -10.88
CA GLU A 92 7.01 -16.78 -10.32
C GLU A 92 5.97 -15.68 -10.05
N THR A 93 6.42 -14.52 -9.55
CA THR A 93 5.55 -13.35 -9.36
C THR A 93 4.97 -12.88 -10.70
N ALA A 94 5.79 -12.78 -11.75
CA ALA A 94 5.35 -12.42 -13.09
C ALA A 94 4.33 -13.43 -13.63
N HIS A 95 4.58 -14.72 -13.46
CA HIS A 95 3.68 -15.78 -13.92
C HIS A 95 2.30 -15.69 -13.26
N VAL A 96 2.26 -15.54 -11.93
CA VAL A 96 0.98 -15.37 -11.20
C VAL A 96 0.24 -14.10 -11.66
N LEU A 97 0.96 -13.00 -11.91
CA LEU A 97 0.35 -11.76 -12.40
C LEU A 97 -0.19 -11.88 -13.84
N GLN A 98 0.45 -12.66 -14.72
CA GLN A 98 -0.06 -12.98 -16.06
C GLN A 98 -1.38 -13.76 -15.98
N VAL A 99 -1.47 -14.74 -15.07
CA VAL A 99 -2.72 -15.48 -14.85
C VAL A 99 -3.80 -14.57 -14.28
N ALA A 100 -3.44 -13.67 -13.35
CA ALA A 100 -4.37 -12.69 -12.78
C ALA A 100 -4.89 -11.70 -13.83
N GLN A 101 -4.05 -11.27 -14.76
CA GLN A 101 -4.43 -10.43 -15.90
C GLN A 101 -5.48 -11.13 -16.77
N HIS A 102 -5.24 -12.39 -17.15
CA HIS A 102 -6.20 -13.17 -17.94
C HIS A 102 -7.55 -13.37 -17.22
N LEU A 103 -7.52 -13.50 -15.89
CA LEU A 103 -8.75 -13.52 -15.09
C LEU A 103 -9.46 -12.16 -15.11
N ALA A 104 -8.72 -11.06 -14.99
CA ALA A 104 -9.27 -9.71 -15.08
C ALA A 104 -9.90 -9.47 -16.45
N ASP A 105 -9.27 -9.86 -17.56
CA ASP A 105 -9.81 -9.65 -18.92
C ASP A 105 -11.18 -10.30 -19.12
N LYS A 106 -11.40 -11.44 -18.47
CA LYS A 106 -12.63 -12.21 -18.60
C LYS A 106 -13.71 -11.83 -17.61
N ARG A 107 -13.31 -11.40 -16.40
CA ARG A 107 -14.20 -11.37 -15.24
C ARG A 107 -14.16 -10.06 -14.49
N TRP A 108 -13.31 -9.11 -14.88
CA TRP A 108 -13.14 -7.86 -14.16
C TRP A 108 -14.48 -7.18 -13.95
N HIS A 109 -14.74 -6.85 -12.69
CA HIS A 109 -15.86 -6.01 -12.32
C HIS A 109 -15.52 -5.27 -11.03
N ARG A 110 -15.49 -3.93 -11.10
CA ARG A 110 -15.00 -3.05 -10.03
C ARG A 110 -15.54 -3.36 -8.62
N SER A 111 -16.78 -3.85 -8.52
CA SER A 111 -17.46 -4.09 -7.23
C SER A 111 -17.54 -5.56 -6.81
N SER A 112 -17.25 -6.51 -7.70
CA SER A 112 -17.50 -7.95 -7.43
C SER A 112 -16.33 -8.85 -7.78
N PHE A 113 -15.43 -8.42 -8.66
CA PHE A 113 -14.26 -9.18 -9.07
C PHE A 113 -13.12 -8.23 -9.44
N ASP A 114 -12.60 -7.62 -8.40
CA ASP A 114 -11.63 -6.53 -8.43
C ASP A 114 -10.17 -7.04 -8.55
N VAL A 115 -9.19 -6.14 -8.43
CA VAL A 115 -7.78 -6.47 -8.68
C VAL A 115 -7.26 -7.47 -7.63
N TYR A 116 -7.75 -7.33 -6.40
CA TYR A 116 -7.40 -8.23 -5.30
C TYR A 116 -8.04 -9.60 -5.52
N ALA A 117 -9.30 -9.66 -5.96
CA ALA A 117 -10.00 -10.90 -6.26
C ALA A 117 -9.33 -11.67 -7.40
N CYS A 118 -9.02 -10.99 -8.52
CA CYS A 118 -8.30 -11.58 -9.66
C CYS A 118 -6.93 -12.13 -9.23
N THR A 119 -6.15 -11.30 -8.52
CA THR A 119 -4.81 -11.69 -8.05
C THR A 119 -4.87 -12.84 -7.04
N LYS A 120 -5.81 -12.79 -6.09
CA LYS A 120 -5.96 -13.84 -5.07
C LYS A 120 -6.41 -15.17 -5.67
N GLN A 121 -7.28 -15.13 -6.67
CA GLN A 121 -7.72 -16.33 -7.37
C GLN A 121 -6.56 -16.96 -8.16
N ALA A 122 -5.85 -16.18 -8.99
CA ALA A 122 -4.67 -16.66 -9.72
C ALA A 122 -3.60 -17.25 -8.78
N TRP A 123 -3.33 -16.58 -7.66
CA TRP A 123 -2.38 -17.03 -6.66
C TRP A 123 -2.77 -18.38 -6.04
N ARG A 124 -4.07 -18.59 -5.77
CA ARG A 124 -4.58 -19.87 -5.26
C ARG A 124 -4.53 -20.97 -6.32
N ASP A 125 -4.92 -20.67 -7.55
CA ASP A 125 -4.96 -21.63 -8.65
C ASP A 125 -3.55 -22.11 -9.03
N ALA A 126 -2.54 -21.25 -8.86
CA ALA A 126 -1.12 -21.60 -9.04
C ALA A 126 -0.50 -22.34 -7.83
N GLY A 127 -1.26 -22.65 -6.77
CA GLY A 127 -0.73 -23.33 -5.58
C GLY A 127 0.07 -22.43 -4.64
N MET A 128 -0.15 -21.11 -4.69
CA MET A 128 0.46 -20.11 -3.82
C MET A 128 2.02 -20.09 -3.87
N PRO A 129 2.63 -19.99 -5.06
CA PRO A 129 4.08 -20.19 -5.24
C PRO A 129 4.95 -19.06 -4.64
N VAL A 130 4.35 -17.89 -4.39
CA VAL A 130 5.02 -16.71 -3.84
C VAL A 130 4.23 -16.12 -2.68
N PRO A 131 4.86 -15.35 -1.77
CA PRO A 131 4.10 -14.60 -0.76
C PRO A 131 3.14 -13.61 -1.43
N TYR A 132 1.86 -13.61 -1.02
CA TYR A 132 0.85 -12.69 -1.58
C TYR A 132 1.25 -11.21 -1.45
N ALA A 133 1.98 -10.86 -0.39
CA ALA A 133 2.54 -9.52 -0.20
C ALA A 133 3.46 -9.09 -1.36
N ALA A 134 4.21 -10.03 -1.96
CA ALA A 134 5.06 -9.72 -3.12
C ALA A 134 4.23 -9.29 -4.33
N LEU A 135 3.11 -9.99 -4.61
CA LEU A 135 2.18 -9.63 -5.69
C LEU A 135 1.60 -8.23 -5.48
N VAL A 136 1.12 -7.94 -4.26
CA VAL A 136 0.56 -6.63 -3.91
C VAL A 136 1.62 -5.53 -3.98
N THR A 137 2.86 -5.80 -3.54
CA THR A 137 3.97 -4.84 -3.65
C THR A 137 4.31 -4.57 -5.12
N THR A 138 4.33 -5.58 -5.98
CA THR A 138 4.57 -5.41 -7.42
C THR A 138 3.47 -4.57 -8.07
N LEU A 139 2.20 -4.87 -7.80
CA LEU A 139 1.07 -4.08 -8.30
C LEU A 139 1.13 -2.62 -7.82
N ARG A 140 1.48 -2.38 -6.56
CA ARG A 140 1.65 -1.02 -6.02
C ARG A 140 2.82 -0.28 -6.66
N ALA A 141 3.91 -0.98 -6.97
CA ALA A 141 5.06 -0.39 -7.67
C ALA A 141 4.74 0.00 -9.12
N ALA A 142 3.70 -0.59 -9.71
CA ALA A 142 3.24 -0.32 -11.06
C ALA A 142 2.14 0.75 -11.14
N LEU A 143 1.75 1.39 -10.03
CA LEU A 143 0.69 2.39 -10.07
C LEU A 143 1.11 3.61 -10.89
N PRO A 144 0.20 4.16 -11.73
CA PRO A 144 0.54 5.26 -12.64
C PRO A 144 0.73 6.60 -11.92
N GLN A 145 0.09 6.78 -10.75
CA GLN A 145 0.16 8.00 -9.97
C GLN A 145 0.94 7.74 -8.67
N PRO A 146 2.04 8.48 -8.41
CA PRO A 146 2.69 8.49 -7.10
C PRO A 146 1.67 8.85 -6.01
N GLY A 147 1.75 8.20 -4.84
CA GLY A 147 0.85 8.48 -3.71
C GLY A 147 -0.52 7.80 -3.77
N SER A 148 -0.99 7.39 -4.97
CA SER A 148 -2.24 6.65 -5.11
C SER A 148 -2.16 5.27 -4.46
N SER A 149 -3.27 4.80 -3.86
CA SER A 149 -3.35 3.41 -3.45
C SER A 149 -3.90 2.51 -4.55
N LEU A 150 -3.59 1.23 -4.43
CA LEU A 150 -4.19 0.20 -5.28
C LEU A 150 -5.71 0.14 -5.12
N ALA A 151 -6.27 0.55 -3.96
CA ALA A 151 -7.71 0.62 -3.75
C ALA A 151 -8.35 1.79 -4.53
N ASP A 152 -7.75 2.98 -4.51
CA ASP A 152 -8.28 4.15 -5.24
C ASP A 152 -8.21 3.93 -6.75
N HIS A 153 -7.09 3.38 -7.22
CA HIS A 153 -6.93 3.00 -8.62
C HIS A 153 -8.01 1.97 -9.00
N ASN A 154 -8.19 0.92 -8.20
CA ASN A 154 -9.22 -0.10 -8.44
C ASN A 154 -10.64 0.48 -8.48
N HIS A 155 -10.95 1.47 -7.64
CA HIS A 155 -12.28 2.10 -7.57
C HIS A 155 -12.62 2.89 -8.84
N THR A 156 -11.62 3.52 -9.46
CA THR A 156 -11.79 4.41 -10.62
C THR A 156 -11.40 3.75 -11.95
N ALA A 157 -10.74 2.60 -11.92
CA ALA A 157 -10.18 1.96 -13.12
C ALA A 157 -11.23 1.27 -14.00
N THR A 158 -11.00 1.40 -15.31
CA THR A 158 -11.64 0.57 -16.34
C THR A 158 -10.94 -0.78 -16.44
N ALA A 159 -11.57 -1.77 -17.10
CA ALA A 159 -10.92 -3.05 -17.37
C ALA A 159 -9.57 -2.88 -18.11
N ALA A 160 -9.52 -1.96 -19.08
CA ALA A 160 -8.29 -1.63 -19.82
C ALA A 160 -7.20 -1.00 -18.94
N ALA A 161 -7.57 -0.15 -17.97
CA ALA A 161 -6.62 0.42 -17.03
C ALA A 161 -6.03 -0.66 -16.10
N ILE A 162 -6.85 -1.64 -15.68
CA ILE A 162 -6.39 -2.78 -14.89
C ILE A 162 -5.50 -3.72 -15.69
N HIS A 163 -5.83 -4.00 -16.96
CA HIS A 163 -4.96 -4.76 -17.84
C HIS A 163 -3.58 -4.07 -17.94
N THR A 164 -3.57 -2.76 -18.18
CA THR A 164 -2.35 -1.94 -18.24
C THR A 164 -1.55 -2.00 -16.93
N LEU A 165 -2.23 -1.96 -15.77
CA LEU A 165 -1.59 -2.10 -14.46
C LEU A 165 -0.86 -3.46 -14.34
N TYR A 166 -1.50 -4.55 -14.76
CA TYR A 166 -0.86 -5.87 -14.77
C TYR A 166 0.33 -5.91 -15.73
N ASP A 167 0.22 -5.35 -16.94
CA ASP A 167 1.35 -5.29 -17.89
C ASP A 167 2.57 -4.60 -17.28
N GLN A 168 2.35 -3.45 -16.64
CA GLN A 168 3.40 -2.69 -15.97
C GLN A 168 4.02 -3.49 -14.82
N ALA A 169 3.18 -4.13 -14.00
CA ALA A 169 3.63 -4.97 -12.89
C ALA A 169 4.46 -6.18 -13.37
N ILE A 170 4.06 -6.82 -14.46
CA ILE A 170 4.79 -7.93 -15.11
C ILE A 170 6.14 -7.42 -15.66
N GLY A 171 6.14 -6.25 -16.31
CA GLY A 171 7.35 -5.61 -16.83
C GLY A 171 8.41 -5.32 -15.75
N LEU A 172 7.98 -4.91 -14.55
CA LEU A 172 8.87 -4.70 -13.40
C LEU A 172 9.58 -5.98 -12.93
N CYS A 173 8.96 -7.15 -13.15
CA CYS A 173 9.59 -8.44 -12.86
C CYS A 173 10.60 -8.86 -13.96
N ALA A 174 10.34 -8.49 -15.22
CA ALA A 174 11.17 -8.85 -16.38
C ALA A 174 12.42 -7.97 -16.55
N GLY A 175 12.38 -6.70 -16.11
CA GLY A 175 13.49 -5.74 -16.23
C GLY A 175 14.71 -6.01 -15.34
N ARG A 176 14.85 -7.21 -14.74
CA ARG A 176 15.99 -7.55 -13.90
C ARG A 176 17.09 -8.25 -14.69
N PRO A 177 18.28 -7.66 -14.83
CA PRO A 177 19.45 -8.44 -15.21
C PRO A 177 19.68 -9.51 -14.13
N ALA A 178 19.93 -10.75 -14.55
CA ALA A 178 20.44 -11.78 -13.67
C ALA A 178 21.69 -11.23 -12.98
N ALA A 179 21.65 -11.06 -11.66
CA ALA A 179 22.78 -10.52 -10.91
C ALA A 179 24.01 -11.38 -11.23
N HIS A 180 24.99 -10.75 -11.89
CA HIS A 180 26.27 -11.36 -12.22
C HIS A 180 26.86 -11.90 -10.93
N THR A 181 26.94 -13.22 -10.83
CA THR A 181 27.56 -13.90 -9.71
C THR A 181 29.06 -13.72 -9.86
N SER A 182 29.59 -12.56 -9.44
CA SER A 182 31.03 -12.43 -9.21
C SER A 182 31.39 -13.31 -8.04
N ARG A 183 31.80 -14.55 -8.35
CA ARG A 183 32.63 -15.35 -7.46
C ARG A 183 33.89 -14.54 -7.20
N ILE A 184 34.04 -14.09 -5.96
CA ILE A 184 35.32 -13.65 -5.43
C ILE A 184 36.17 -14.92 -5.32
N ALA A 185 37.26 -14.94 -6.10
CA ALA A 185 38.34 -15.92 -5.98
C ALA A 185 39.29 -15.51 -4.85
#